data_AF-A0A553M2Z6-F1
#
_entry.id   AF-A0A553M2Z6-F1
#
_cell.length_a   1.000
_cell.length_b   1.000
_cell.length_c   1.000
_cell.angle_alpha   90.00
_cell.angle_beta   90.00
_cell.angle_gamma   90.00
#
_symmetry.space_group_name_H-M   'P 1'
#
loop_
_entity.id
_entity.type
_entity.pdbx_description
1 polymer ?
#
loop_
_entity_poly.entity_id
_entity_poly.type
_entity_poly.pdbx_seq_one_letter_code
_entity_poly.pdbx_strand_id
1 'polypeptide(L)'
;MYFSENIYLYGRPLANKPDMEKWLEREIQLAKNIQTKLLNGSVPDVKGAEVKGLSIPARLIGGDYYDFYPLGNGKVRIVIGDVMGKGIPAAMLMILTRGAFRSASESSKSPSQTLTAMNKALCQDLRSLKSFVTLVCADWDPHTNVLTYASAGHMMPLLLKSKERKVVELPKTLGIMVGAFPEYVYEEKEIALETDDVVLFYTDGIIEAENRKKEQFQRDRLIRALLKYASCPAHQAGQRVIEDIYTFTEGAMQKDDMTMVIVKIHQET
;
A
#
# COMPACT_ATOMS: atom_id res chain seq x y z
N MET A 1 14.96 -26.92 -17.67
CA MET A 1 14.80 -28.31 -17.20
C MET A 1 15.60 -28.45 -15.91
N TYR A 2 15.04 -28.03 -14.77
CA TYR A 2 15.66 -28.14 -13.44
C TYR A 2 14.54 -28.19 -12.39
N PHE A 3 13.85 -29.32 -12.29
CA PHE A 3 13.04 -29.66 -11.12
C PHE A 3 13.04 -31.18 -11.01
N SER A 4 14.19 -31.72 -10.60
CA SER A 4 14.31 -33.09 -10.11
C SER A 4 15.23 -33.08 -8.89
N GLU A 5 14.89 -32.26 -7.90
CA GLU A 5 15.44 -32.41 -6.57
C GLU A 5 14.30 -32.89 -5.66
N ASN A 6 14.53 -34.01 -4.99
CA ASN A 6 13.60 -34.58 -4.03
C ASN A 6 13.35 -33.53 -2.94
N ILE A 7 12.12 -32.99 -2.88
CA ILE A 7 11.71 -32.11 -1.80
C ILE A 7 11.47 -32.99 -0.57
N TYR A 8 12.27 -32.79 0.47
CA TYR A 8 12.16 -33.52 1.73
C TYR A 8 11.33 -32.71 2.73
N LEU A 9 10.37 -33.38 3.37
CA LEU A 9 9.65 -32.83 4.52
C LEU A 9 10.04 -33.61 5.77
N TYR A 10 10.61 -32.94 6.78
CA TYR A 10 11.07 -33.58 8.02
C TYR A 10 11.93 -34.84 7.79
N GLY A 11 12.83 -34.79 6.81
CA GLY A 11 13.74 -35.90 6.49
C GLY A 11 13.09 -37.08 5.73
N ARG A 12 11.83 -36.99 5.31
CA ARG A 12 11.18 -37.99 4.45
C ARG A 12 10.94 -37.44 3.04
N PRO A 13 11.21 -38.24 1.98
CA PRO A 13 10.87 -37.84 0.62
C PRO A 13 9.35 -37.74 0.48
N LEU A 14 8.86 -36.64 -0.10
CA LEU A 14 7.45 -36.51 -0.49
C LEU A 14 7.17 -37.48 -1.65
N ALA A 15 6.72 -38.69 -1.30
CA ALA A 15 6.64 -39.80 -2.25
C ALA A 15 5.50 -39.66 -3.28
N ASN A 16 4.47 -38.85 -3.02
CA ASN A 16 3.30 -38.72 -3.88
C ASN A 16 2.89 -37.25 -4.13
N LYS A 17 2.59 -36.93 -5.40
CA LYS A 17 2.18 -35.59 -5.87
C LYS A 17 1.02 -34.94 -5.08
N PRO A 18 -0.05 -35.67 -4.68
CA PRO A 18 -1.16 -35.07 -3.91
C PRO A 18 -0.78 -34.63 -2.50
N ASP A 19 0.19 -35.29 -1.86
CA ASP A 19 0.65 -34.93 -0.52
C ASP A 19 1.52 -33.67 -0.55
N MET A 20 2.29 -33.51 -1.63
CA MET A 20 3.08 -32.31 -1.89
C MET A 20 2.20 -31.08 -2.18
N GLU A 21 1.16 -31.23 -3.00
CA GLU A 21 0.20 -30.15 -3.30
C GLU A 21 -0.50 -29.67 -2.01
N LYS A 22 -1.03 -30.59 -1.21
CA LYS A 22 -1.65 -30.26 0.09
C LYS A 22 -0.69 -29.60 1.07
N TRP A 23 0.57 -30.04 1.09
CA TRP A 23 1.57 -29.41 1.96
C TRP A 23 1.90 -27.99 1.50
N LEU A 24 2.13 -27.78 0.20
CA LEU A 24 2.41 -26.47 -0.37
C LEU A 24 1.24 -25.49 -0.15
N GLU A 25 0.00 -25.95 -0.31
CA GLU A 25 -1.20 -25.17 0.02
C GLU A 25 -1.20 -24.71 1.48
N ARG A 26 -0.83 -25.60 2.41
CA ARG A 26 -0.74 -25.25 3.84
C ARG A 26 0.34 -24.21 4.10
N GLU A 27 1.54 -24.36 3.54
CA GLU A 27 2.63 -23.38 3.71
C GLU A 27 2.26 -22.01 3.15
N ILE A 28 1.64 -21.97 1.96
CA ILE A 28 1.18 -20.71 1.37
C ILE A 28 0.07 -20.09 2.22
N GLN A 29 -0.84 -20.90 2.78
CA GLN A 29 -1.87 -20.39 3.68
C GLN A 29 -1.29 -19.82 4.97
N LEU A 30 -0.23 -20.43 5.52
CA LEU A 30 0.51 -19.87 6.66
C LEU A 30 1.17 -18.53 6.30
N ALA A 31 1.86 -18.47 5.16
CA ALA A 31 2.47 -17.23 4.68
C ALA A 31 1.44 -16.13 4.46
N LYS A 32 0.29 -16.46 3.87
CA LYS A 32 -0.85 -15.54 3.70
C LYS A 32 -1.35 -15.01 5.03
N ASN A 33 -1.51 -15.87 6.03
CA ASN A 33 -1.96 -15.45 7.36
C ASN A 33 -0.97 -14.48 8.02
N ILE A 34 0.35 -14.71 7.85
CA ILE A 34 1.40 -13.80 8.33
C ILE A 34 1.29 -12.46 7.60
N GLN A 35 1.30 -12.45 6.27
CA GLN A 35 1.21 -11.22 5.48
C GLN A 35 -0.05 -10.42 5.82
N THR A 36 -1.20 -11.09 5.92
CA THR A 36 -2.48 -10.44 6.26
C THR A 36 -2.43 -9.77 7.63
N LYS A 37 -1.81 -10.42 8.63
CA LYS A 37 -1.64 -9.83 9.97
C LYS A 37 -0.68 -8.64 9.98
N LEU A 38 0.35 -8.67 9.13
CA LEU A 38 1.32 -7.59 9.02
C LEU A 38 0.75 -6.35 8.32
N LEU A 39 -0.09 -6.54 7.28
CA LEU A 39 -0.74 -5.46 6.54
C LEU A 39 -1.96 -4.91 7.30
N ASN A 40 -2.85 -5.77 7.78
CA ASN A 40 -4.06 -5.36 8.51
C ASN A 40 -3.81 -5.23 10.02
N GLY A 41 -2.63 -4.75 10.40
CA GLY A 41 -2.26 -4.50 11.78
C GLY A 41 -3.13 -3.41 12.44
N SER A 42 -2.82 -3.09 13.69
CA SER A 42 -3.53 -2.04 14.43
C SER A 42 -3.45 -0.70 13.69
N VAL A 43 -4.60 -0.21 13.23
CA VAL A 43 -4.77 1.18 12.81
C VAL A 43 -4.52 2.06 14.03
N PRO A 44 -3.70 3.11 13.93
CA PRO A 44 -3.47 3.99 15.06
C PRO A 44 -4.77 4.71 15.40
N ASP A 45 -5.10 4.74 16.69
CA ASP A 45 -6.15 5.61 17.19
C ASP A 45 -5.58 7.03 17.27
N VAL A 46 -6.02 7.89 16.35
CA VAL A 46 -5.50 9.26 16.22
C VAL A 46 -6.64 10.23 16.43
N LYS A 47 -6.43 11.19 17.34
CA LYS A 47 -7.37 12.28 17.53
C LYS A 47 -7.41 13.15 16.27
N GLY A 48 -8.62 13.55 15.86
CA GLY A 48 -8.82 14.46 14.73
C GLY A 48 -8.80 13.82 13.34
N ALA A 49 -8.64 12.49 13.22
CA ALA A 49 -8.83 11.82 11.94
C ALA A 49 -9.28 10.36 12.08
N GLU A 50 -10.05 9.91 11.10
CA GLU A 50 -10.26 8.49 10.84
C GLU A 50 -9.25 8.00 9.80
N VAL A 51 -8.47 7.00 10.17
CA VAL A 51 -7.52 6.35 9.27
C VAL A 51 -8.00 4.93 9.00
N LYS A 52 -7.93 4.49 7.74
CA LYS A 52 -8.19 3.10 7.39
C LYS A 52 -7.33 2.65 6.23
N GLY A 53 -6.64 1.53 6.41
CA GLY A 53 -6.03 0.79 5.31
C GLY A 53 -6.84 -0.46 4.94
N LEU A 54 -6.74 -0.84 3.67
CA LEU A 54 -7.31 -2.07 3.12
C LEU A 54 -6.41 -2.55 1.98
N SER A 55 -6.08 -3.85 1.98
CA SER A 55 -5.33 -4.49 0.89
C SER A 55 -5.99 -5.82 0.54
N ILE A 56 -6.22 -6.04 -0.76
CA ILE A 56 -6.84 -7.24 -1.33
C ILE A 56 -5.87 -7.79 -2.37
N PRO A 57 -5.16 -8.90 -2.09
CA PRO A 57 -4.21 -9.46 -3.04
C PRO A 57 -4.92 -10.13 -4.22
N ALA A 58 -4.35 -10.03 -5.43
CA ALA A 58 -4.86 -10.71 -6.63
C ALA A 58 -4.63 -12.22 -6.59
N ARG A 59 -3.63 -12.66 -5.82
CA ARG A 59 -3.26 -14.06 -5.62
C ARG A 59 -3.40 -14.43 -4.14
N LEU A 60 -2.86 -15.58 -3.76
CA LEU A 60 -2.84 -15.99 -2.35
C LEU A 60 -2.06 -14.99 -1.47
N ILE A 61 -0.99 -14.41 -2.00
CA ILE A 61 -0.18 -13.36 -1.38
C ILE A 61 0.25 -12.32 -2.43
N GLY A 62 0.43 -11.08 -1.98
CA GLY A 62 0.64 -9.90 -2.82
C GLY A 62 1.97 -9.18 -2.58
N GLY A 63 2.33 -8.29 -3.50
CA GLY A 63 3.45 -7.36 -3.41
C GLY A 63 3.08 -6.00 -2.80
N ASP A 64 1.81 -5.64 -2.85
CA ASP A 64 1.32 -4.38 -2.28
C ASP A 64 1.60 -4.28 -0.77
N TYR A 65 1.90 -3.05 -0.35
CA TYR A 65 2.23 -2.72 1.03
C TYR A 65 1.50 -1.46 1.47
N TYR A 66 1.00 -1.48 2.70
CA TYR A 66 0.70 -0.26 3.43
C TYR A 66 1.00 -0.46 4.90
N ASP A 67 1.29 0.63 5.61
CA ASP A 67 1.48 0.59 7.05
C ASP A 67 1.31 1.96 7.71
N PHE A 68 1.11 1.93 9.02
CA PHE A 68 1.01 3.10 9.89
C PHE A 68 2.05 3.03 11.01
N TYR A 69 2.74 4.14 11.23
CA TYR A 69 3.75 4.29 12.27
C TYR A 69 3.46 5.55 13.10
N PRO A 70 2.93 5.41 14.34
CA PRO A 70 2.83 6.51 15.28
C PRO A 70 4.23 7.05 15.63
N LEU A 71 4.42 8.35 15.48
CA LEU A 71 5.66 9.03 15.82
C LEU A 71 5.60 9.60 17.23
N GLY A 72 6.74 9.65 17.92
CA GLY A 72 6.81 10.14 19.31
C GLY A 72 6.42 11.61 19.49
N ASN A 73 6.31 12.37 18.40
CA ASN A 73 5.84 13.76 18.39
C ASN A 73 4.31 13.89 18.16
N GLY A 74 3.57 12.77 18.16
CA GLY A 74 2.12 12.74 17.98
C GLY A 74 1.65 12.72 16.52
N LYS A 75 2.57 12.84 15.55
CA LYS A 75 2.25 12.66 14.13
C LYS A 75 2.03 11.18 13.80
N VAL A 76 1.33 10.91 12.71
CA VAL A 76 1.21 9.55 12.17
C VAL A 76 1.87 9.49 10.81
N ARG A 77 2.86 8.61 10.69
CA ARG A 77 3.50 8.28 9.42
C ARG A 77 2.73 7.17 8.72
N ILE A 78 2.41 7.40 7.47
CA ILE A 78 1.64 6.54 6.58
C ILE A 78 2.56 6.15 5.44
N VAL A 79 2.55 4.88 5.06
CA VAL A 79 3.19 4.42 3.84
C VAL A 79 2.24 3.57 3.04
N ILE A 80 2.30 3.69 1.72
CA ILE A 80 1.68 2.79 0.76
C ILE A 80 2.64 2.57 -0.40
N GLY A 81 2.54 1.44 -1.06
CA GLY A 81 3.17 1.24 -2.35
C GLY A 81 3.08 -0.17 -2.86
N ASP A 82 3.78 -0.39 -3.97
CA ASP A 82 3.76 -1.64 -4.71
C ASP A 82 5.19 -2.09 -5.05
N VAL A 83 5.41 -3.40 -4.91
CA VAL A 83 6.64 -4.10 -5.23
C VAL A 83 6.52 -4.71 -6.61
N MET A 84 7.53 -4.46 -7.47
CA MET A 84 7.56 -5.05 -8.81
C MET A 84 7.41 -6.58 -8.77
N GLY A 85 6.45 -7.08 -9.54
CA GLY A 85 6.18 -8.51 -9.68
C GLY A 85 4.92 -8.94 -8.93
N LYS A 86 4.66 -10.24 -8.82
CA LYS A 86 3.43 -10.78 -8.21
C LYS A 86 3.69 -12.08 -7.46
N GLY A 87 2.82 -12.41 -6.51
CA GLY A 87 2.87 -13.67 -5.77
C GLY A 87 4.02 -13.74 -4.77
N ILE A 88 4.58 -14.94 -4.57
CA ILE A 88 5.55 -15.20 -3.50
C ILE A 88 6.81 -14.32 -3.56
N PRO A 89 7.48 -14.13 -4.72
CA PRO A 89 8.67 -13.27 -4.77
C PRO A 89 8.38 -11.82 -4.36
N ALA A 90 7.26 -11.25 -4.81
CA ALA A 90 6.86 -9.88 -4.46
C ALA A 90 6.50 -9.79 -2.97
N ALA A 91 5.80 -10.79 -2.43
CA ALA A 91 5.46 -10.84 -1.00
C ALA A 91 6.70 -10.88 -0.08
N MET A 92 7.76 -11.57 -0.49
CA MET A 92 9.03 -11.58 0.26
C MET A 92 9.69 -10.21 0.29
N LEU A 93 9.73 -9.52 -0.86
CA LEU A 93 10.25 -8.16 -0.97
C LEU A 93 9.36 -7.14 -0.25
N MET A 94 8.06 -7.36 -0.18
CA MET A 94 7.14 -6.58 0.64
C MET A 94 7.53 -6.68 2.13
N ILE A 95 7.79 -7.89 2.65
CA ILE A 95 8.23 -8.08 4.03
C ILE A 95 9.55 -7.34 4.31
N LEU A 96 10.50 -7.42 3.38
CA LEU A 96 11.76 -6.68 3.45
C LEU A 96 11.51 -5.16 3.48
N THR A 97 10.61 -4.68 2.62
CA THR A 97 10.20 -3.26 2.55
C THR A 97 9.57 -2.80 3.86
N ARG A 98 8.70 -3.62 4.46
CA ARG A 98 8.12 -3.34 5.78
C ARG A 98 9.19 -3.20 6.86
N GLY A 99 10.17 -4.12 6.90
CA GLY A 99 11.28 -4.06 7.85
C GLY A 99 12.07 -2.76 7.72
N ALA A 100 12.43 -2.39 6.49
CA ALA A 100 13.13 -1.15 6.20
C ALA A 100 12.30 0.09 6.58
N PHE A 101 11.00 0.10 6.29
CA PHE A 101 10.11 1.20 6.67
C PHE A 101 10.03 1.38 8.19
N ARG A 102 9.82 0.30 8.95
CA ARG A 102 9.73 0.37 10.40
C ARG A 102 11.03 0.88 11.02
N SER A 103 12.18 0.34 10.59
CA SER A 103 13.50 0.78 11.06
C SER A 103 13.82 2.23 10.66
N ALA A 104 13.49 2.65 9.43
CA ALA A 104 13.67 4.02 9.00
C ALA A 104 12.76 4.98 9.79
N SER A 105 11.52 4.59 10.09
CA SER A 105 10.56 5.41 10.82
C SER A 105 10.96 5.68 12.27
N GLU A 106 11.71 4.77 12.90
CA GLU A 106 12.24 4.96 14.26
C GLU A 106 13.26 6.12 14.35
N SER A 107 14.03 6.36 13.29
CA SER A 107 15.19 7.26 13.32
C SER A 107 15.03 8.53 12.48
N SER A 108 14.12 8.53 11.52
CA SER A 108 13.93 9.64 10.57
C SER A 108 12.86 10.63 11.02
N LYS A 109 13.10 11.92 10.75
CA LYS A 109 12.23 13.02 11.20
C LYS A 109 11.16 13.42 10.18
N SER A 110 11.25 12.94 8.94
CA SER A 110 10.33 13.30 7.87
C SER A 110 10.13 12.17 6.84
N PRO A 111 9.07 12.25 5.98
CA PRO A 111 8.84 11.28 4.92
C PRO A 111 10.00 11.18 3.92
N SER A 112 10.60 12.30 3.52
CA SER A 112 11.78 12.32 2.63
C SER A 112 12.95 11.53 3.24
N GLN A 113 13.25 11.79 4.52
CA GLN A 113 14.32 11.09 5.22
C GLN A 113 14.03 9.59 5.35
N THR A 114 12.77 9.23 5.57
CA THR A 114 12.33 7.83 5.62
C THR A 114 12.60 7.13 4.31
N LEU A 115 12.12 7.69 3.19
CA LEU A 115 12.32 7.08 1.87
C LEU A 115 13.80 7.03 1.47
N THR A 116 14.58 8.05 1.83
CA THR A 116 16.03 8.09 1.59
C THR A 116 16.74 6.98 2.36
N ALA A 117 16.39 6.78 3.63
CA ALA A 117 16.94 5.70 4.46
C ALA A 117 16.52 4.31 3.94
N MET A 118 15.25 4.14 3.56
CA MET A 118 14.76 2.91 2.94
C MET A 118 15.50 2.60 1.64
N ASN A 119 15.72 3.60 0.79
CA ASN A 119 16.47 3.42 -0.45
C ASN A 119 17.92 3.02 -0.20
N LYS A 120 18.59 3.67 0.74
CA LYS A 120 19.95 3.27 1.13
C LYS A 120 20.02 1.82 1.63
N ALA A 121 19.01 1.38 2.39
CA ALA A 121 18.96 0.02 2.93
C ALA A 121 18.63 -1.04 1.87
N LEU A 122 17.74 -0.74 0.92
CA LEU A 122 17.18 -1.73 0.00
C LEU A 122 17.82 -1.73 -1.39
N CYS A 123 18.48 -0.63 -1.80
CA CYS A 123 18.77 -0.41 -3.21
C CYS A 123 19.68 -1.48 -3.82
N GLN A 124 20.71 -1.93 -3.11
CA GLN A 124 21.63 -2.94 -3.62
C GLN A 124 20.94 -4.30 -3.83
N ASP A 125 20.11 -4.72 -2.86
CA ASP A 125 19.38 -5.97 -2.92
C ASP A 125 18.34 -5.96 -4.04
N LEU A 126 17.55 -4.88 -4.14
CA LEU A 126 16.54 -4.72 -5.19
C LEU A 126 17.18 -4.75 -6.59
N ARG A 127 18.30 -4.04 -6.80
CA ARG A 127 19.03 -4.09 -8.09
C ARG A 127 19.55 -5.48 -8.41
N SER A 128 20.09 -6.18 -7.43
CA SER A 128 20.60 -7.54 -7.61
C SER A 128 19.49 -8.51 -7.99
N LEU A 129 18.30 -8.31 -7.44
CA LEU A 129 17.09 -9.09 -7.73
C LEU A 129 16.32 -8.59 -8.97
N LYS A 130 16.81 -7.56 -9.67
CA LYS A 130 16.13 -6.90 -10.80
C LYS A 130 14.70 -6.48 -10.46
N SER A 131 14.52 -5.98 -9.24
CA SER A 131 13.25 -5.53 -8.70
C SER A 131 13.36 -4.06 -8.27
N PHE A 132 12.22 -3.45 -7.97
CA PHE A 132 12.11 -2.13 -7.39
C PHE A 132 10.80 -2.04 -6.60
N VAL A 133 10.68 -0.99 -5.81
CA VAL A 133 9.46 -0.71 -5.05
C VAL A 133 9.06 0.75 -5.27
N THR A 134 7.80 0.99 -5.60
CA THR A 134 7.24 2.33 -5.64
C THR A 134 6.56 2.61 -4.30
N LEU A 135 6.81 3.77 -3.69
CA LEU A 135 6.19 4.13 -2.40
C LEU A 135 5.68 5.57 -2.39
N VAL A 136 4.64 5.86 -1.62
CA VAL A 136 4.39 7.18 -1.03
C VAL A 136 4.51 7.06 0.47
N CYS A 137 5.24 8.00 1.08
CA CYS A 137 5.33 8.14 2.53
C CYS A 137 4.78 9.51 2.91
N ALA A 138 3.98 9.59 3.97
CA ALA A 138 3.38 10.83 4.43
C ALA A 138 3.30 10.90 5.95
N ASP A 139 3.52 12.08 6.52
CA ASP A 139 3.30 12.38 7.92
C ASP A 139 2.10 13.30 8.03
N TRP A 140 1.08 12.87 8.77
CA TRP A 140 -0.04 13.73 9.14
C TRP A 140 0.17 14.26 10.57
N ASP A 141 0.07 15.56 10.73
CA ASP A 141 0.14 16.25 12.02
C ASP A 141 -1.26 16.65 12.52
N PRO A 142 -1.79 16.02 13.58
CA PRO A 142 -3.12 16.32 14.10
C PRO A 142 -3.23 17.71 14.72
N HIS A 143 -2.12 18.35 15.10
CA HIS A 143 -2.17 19.68 15.74
C HIS A 143 -2.31 20.81 14.71
N THR A 144 -1.74 20.61 13.52
CA THR A 144 -1.69 21.64 12.46
C THR A 144 -2.56 21.28 11.26
N ASN A 145 -3.07 20.05 11.19
CA ASN A 145 -3.72 19.46 10.01
C ASN A 145 -2.86 19.56 8.73
N VAL A 146 -1.53 19.55 8.89
CA VAL A 146 -0.60 19.53 7.76
C VAL A 146 -0.27 18.08 7.43
N LEU A 147 -0.33 17.76 6.13
CA LEU A 147 0.19 16.52 5.56
C LEU A 147 1.49 16.82 4.81
N THR A 148 2.60 16.35 5.36
CA THR A 148 3.91 16.34 4.69
C THR A 148 4.07 15.00 3.96
N TYR A 149 4.52 14.96 2.72
CA TYR A 149 4.65 13.70 1.97
C TYR A 149 5.79 13.73 0.96
N ALA A 150 6.31 12.54 0.66
CA ALA A 150 7.31 12.28 -0.36
C ALA A 150 6.89 11.06 -1.20
N SER A 151 7.19 11.07 -2.50
CA SER A 151 6.96 9.93 -3.40
C SER A 151 8.27 9.34 -3.87
N ALA A 152 8.37 8.01 -3.87
CA ALA A 152 9.38 7.22 -4.54
C ALA A 152 8.80 6.57 -5.80
N GLY A 153 8.40 7.41 -6.76
CA GLY A 153 7.90 6.98 -8.07
C GLY A 153 6.51 6.32 -8.06
N HIS A 154 5.80 6.34 -6.93
CA HIS A 154 4.43 5.85 -6.84
C HIS A 154 3.43 6.92 -7.23
N MET A 155 2.18 6.51 -7.51
CA MET A 155 1.12 7.45 -7.85
C MET A 155 0.81 8.40 -6.70
N MET A 156 0.44 9.63 -7.08
CA MET A 156 0.11 10.65 -6.11
C MET A 156 -1.29 10.40 -5.52
N PRO A 157 -1.47 10.58 -4.20
CA PRO A 157 -2.76 10.45 -3.56
C PRO A 157 -3.80 11.43 -4.12
N LEU A 158 -5.08 11.06 -4.00
CA LEU A 158 -6.20 11.95 -4.27
C LEU A 158 -6.59 12.68 -2.99
N LEU A 159 -6.81 13.99 -3.09
CA LEU A 159 -7.40 14.82 -2.05
C LEU A 159 -8.81 15.21 -2.46
N LEU A 160 -9.81 14.74 -1.72
CA LEU A 160 -11.14 15.32 -1.73
C LEU A 160 -11.15 16.54 -0.81
N LYS A 161 -11.29 17.71 -1.41
CA LYS A 161 -11.63 18.94 -0.72
C LYS A 161 -13.11 18.97 -0.42
N SER A 162 -13.48 18.76 0.85
CA SER A 162 -14.87 18.51 1.25
C SER A 162 -15.77 19.71 0.97
N LYS A 163 -15.32 20.91 1.36
CA LYS A 163 -16.07 22.18 1.15
C LYS A 163 -16.36 22.47 -0.33
N GLU A 164 -15.39 22.20 -1.20
CA GLU A 164 -15.51 22.42 -2.65
C GLU A 164 -16.21 21.25 -3.36
N ARG A 165 -16.44 20.12 -2.67
CA ARG A 165 -16.84 18.84 -3.26
C ARG A 165 -16.03 18.48 -4.51
N LYS A 166 -14.71 18.67 -4.42
CA LYS A 166 -13.80 18.52 -5.55
C LYS A 166 -12.66 17.58 -5.18
N VAL A 167 -12.35 16.66 -6.09
CA VAL A 167 -11.17 15.79 -5.95
C VAL A 167 -10.05 16.35 -6.82
N VAL A 168 -8.87 16.48 -6.22
CA VAL A 168 -7.63 16.87 -6.89
C VAL A 168 -6.53 15.85 -6.58
N GLU A 169 -5.50 15.82 -7.41
CA GLU A 169 -4.27 15.10 -7.07
C GLU A 169 -3.44 15.95 -6.11
N LEU A 170 -2.71 15.31 -5.19
CA LEU A 170 -1.69 16.02 -4.44
C LEU A 170 -0.61 16.58 -5.39
N PRO A 171 -0.05 17.76 -5.11
CA PRO A 171 1.04 18.31 -5.90
C PRO A 171 2.17 17.31 -6.13
N LYS A 172 2.56 17.10 -7.39
CA LYS A 172 3.62 16.13 -7.72
C LYS A 172 4.93 16.45 -6.98
N THR A 173 5.53 15.44 -6.38
CA THR A 173 6.93 15.49 -5.91
C THR A 173 7.83 14.83 -6.94
N LEU A 174 9.08 15.26 -7.03
CA LEU A 174 10.08 14.50 -7.76
C LEU A 174 10.42 13.24 -6.95
N GLY A 175 10.52 12.10 -7.63
CA GLY A 175 10.75 10.83 -6.98
C GLY A 175 10.99 9.71 -7.97
N ILE A 176 12.00 8.89 -7.71
CA ILE A 176 12.25 7.65 -8.45
C ILE A 176 11.94 6.45 -7.56
N MET A 177 11.60 5.31 -8.16
CA MET A 177 11.39 4.06 -7.43
C MET A 177 12.59 3.68 -6.56
N VAL A 178 12.29 3.14 -5.37
CA VAL A 178 13.31 2.57 -4.47
C VAL A 178 14.00 1.42 -5.19
N GLY A 179 15.34 1.43 -5.18
CA GLY A 179 16.13 0.47 -5.94
C GLY A 179 16.68 0.98 -7.27
N ALA A 180 16.35 2.20 -7.70
CA ALA A 180 16.94 2.73 -8.94
C ALA A 180 18.38 3.23 -8.74
N PHE A 181 18.60 4.16 -7.81
CA PHE A 181 19.90 4.81 -7.57
C PHE A 181 20.20 4.87 -6.07
N PRO A 182 21.35 4.36 -5.60
CA PRO A 182 21.67 4.29 -4.17
C PRO A 182 21.68 5.65 -3.45
N GLU A 183 22.21 6.68 -4.11
CA GLU A 183 22.42 8.01 -3.52
C GLU A 183 21.24 8.97 -3.74
N TYR A 184 20.08 8.47 -4.19
CA TYR A 184 18.92 9.32 -4.41
C TYR A 184 18.34 9.82 -3.09
N VAL A 185 18.22 11.14 -2.96
CA VAL A 185 17.58 11.82 -1.83
C VAL A 185 16.22 12.31 -2.28
N TYR A 186 15.18 11.92 -1.54
CA TYR A 186 13.80 12.26 -1.89
C TYR A 186 13.46 13.68 -1.44
N GLU A 187 12.57 14.34 -2.17
CA GLU A 187 12.01 15.63 -1.77
C GLU A 187 10.63 15.42 -1.16
N GLU A 188 10.24 16.33 -0.27
CA GLU A 188 8.90 16.33 0.32
C GLU A 188 8.16 17.64 0.04
N LYS A 189 6.84 17.55 0.09
CA LYS A 189 5.92 18.68 -0.02
C LYS A 189 4.93 18.65 1.12
N GLU A 190 4.32 19.79 1.37
CA GLU A 190 3.31 19.97 2.40
C GLU A 190 2.02 20.49 1.80
N ILE A 191 0.91 20.06 2.38
CA ILE A 191 -0.40 20.65 2.15
C ILE A 191 -1.11 20.83 3.50
N ALA A 192 -1.89 21.91 3.62
CA ALA A 192 -2.85 22.05 4.71
C ALA A 192 -4.14 21.32 4.33
N LEU A 193 -4.67 20.55 5.28
CA LEU A 193 -5.97 19.88 5.17
C LEU A 193 -7.00 20.65 6.00
N GLU A 194 -8.23 20.66 5.52
CA GLU A 194 -9.36 21.20 6.26
C GLU A 194 -10.21 20.09 6.88
N THR A 195 -11.09 20.46 7.81
CA THR A 195 -12.09 19.54 8.37
C THR A 195 -12.90 18.87 7.25
N ASP A 196 -13.16 17.57 7.43
CA ASP A 196 -13.85 16.68 6.49
C ASP A 196 -13.11 16.38 5.19
N ASP A 197 -11.92 16.95 4.95
CA ASP A 197 -11.11 16.56 3.80
C ASP A 197 -10.72 15.09 3.89
N VAL A 198 -10.64 14.44 2.73
CA VAL A 198 -10.28 13.03 2.62
C VAL A 198 -9.09 12.87 1.70
N VAL A 199 -8.02 12.27 2.22
CA VAL A 199 -6.86 11.85 1.43
C VAL A 199 -6.97 10.34 1.16
N LEU A 200 -6.99 9.98 -0.12
CA LEU A 200 -6.99 8.60 -0.58
C LEU A 200 -5.64 8.28 -1.23
N PHE A 201 -4.87 7.45 -0.55
CA PHE A 201 -3.72 6.76 -1.10
C PHE A 201 -4.20 5.44 -1.71
N TYR A 202 -3.66 5.05 -2.87
CA TYR A 202 -4.12 3.86 -3.59
C TYR A 202 -3.02 3.31 -4.50
N THR A 203 -3.10 2.02 -4.84
CA THR A 203 -2.25 1.35 -5.84
C THR A 203 -2.95 1.23 -7.20
N ASP A 204 -2.20 0.91 -8.25
CA ASP A 204 -2.69 0.87 -9.64
C ASP A 204 -3.73 -0.20 -9.85
N GLY A 205 -3.65 -1.33 -9.14
CA GLY A 205 -4.64 -2.40 -9.23
C GLY A 205 -6.08 -1.95 -9.01
N ILE A 206 -6.32 -0.83 -8.31
CA ILE A 206 -7.66 -0.22 -8.19
C ILE A 206 -8.13 0.40 -9.52
N ILE A 207 -7.30 1.22 -10.16
CA ILE A 207 -7.69 1.91 -11.40
C ILE A 207 -7.53 1.03 -12.63
N GLU A 208 -6.65 0.03 -12.56
CA GLU A 208 -6.40 -0.95 -13.61
C GLU A 208 -7.32 -2.18 -13.53
N ALA A 209 -8.17 -2.28 -12.50
CA ALA A 209 -9.15 -3.35 -12.39
C ALA A 209 -10.00 -3.44 -13.67
N GLU A 210 -10.00 -4.60 -14.32
CA GLU A 210 -10.65 -4.81 -15.60
C GLU A 210 -12.00 -5.54 -15.46
N ASN A 211 -12.99 -5.13 -16.25
CA ASN A 211 -14.22 -5.89 -16.43
C ASN A 211 -14.06 -7.01 -17.48
N ARG A 212 -15.14 -7.78 -17.72
CA ARG A 212 -15.16 -8.87 -18.71
C ARG A 212 -14.86 -8.42 -20.15
N LYS A 213 -15.03 -7.13 -20.46
CA LYS A 213 -14.71 -6.51 -21.75
C LYS A 213 -13.27 -5.99 -21.83
N LYS A 214 -12.45 -6.21 -20.79
CA LYS A 214 -11.10 -5.66 -20.62
C LYS A 214 -11.06 -4.13 -20.52
N GLU A 215 -12.17 -3.51 -20.13
CA GLU A 215 -12.20 -2.07 -19.83
C GLU A 215 -11.75 -1.88 -18.39
N GLN A 216 -10.84 -0.94 -18.16
CA GLN A 216 -10.34 -0.60 -16.82
C GLN A 216 -11.34 0.26 -16.03
N PHE A 217 -11.30 0.15 -14.71
CA PHE A 217 -12.12 0.95 -13.78
C PHE A 217 -11.79 2.45 -13.93
N GLN A 218 -10.51 2.76 -14.14
CA GLN A 218 -9.97 4.10 -14.36
C GLN A 218 -10.16 5.06 -13.19
N ARG A 219 -9.33 6.09 -13.19
CA ARG A 219 -9.31 7.14 -12.16
C ARG A 219 -10.65 7.87 -12.01
N ASP A 220 -11.36 8.10 -13.11
CA ASP A 220 -12.63 8.85 -13.08
C ASP A 220 -13.72 8.14 -12.26
N ARG A 221 -13.78 6.80 -12.29
CA ARG A 221 -14.72 6.05 -11.44
C ARG A 221 -14.31 6.13 -9.97
N LEU A 222 -13.01 6.07 -9.68
CA LEU A 222 -12.49 6.22 -8.32
C LEU A 222 -12.83 7.60 -7.74
N ILE A 223 -12.65 8.67 -8.51
CA ILE A 223 -13.02 10.04 -8.13
C ILE A 223 -14.53 10.13 -7.82
N ARG A 224 -15.38 9.56 -8.69
CA ARG A 224 -16.84 9.53 -8.46
C ARG A 224 -17.21 8.76 -7.19
N ALA A 225 -16.55 7.62 -6.93
CA ALA A 225 -16.78 6.84 -5.71
C ALA A 225 -16.37 7.63 -4.46
N LEU A 226 -15.21 8.30 -4.48
CA LEU A 226 -14.75 9.14 -3.37
C LEU A 226 -15.72 10.30 -3.07
N LEU A 227 -16.27 10.94 -4.10
CA LEU A 227 -17.29 11.99 -3.95
C LEU A 227 -18.63 11.45 -3.42
N LYS A 228 -19.00 10.22 -3.81
CA LYS A 228 -20.24 9.55 -3.42
C LYS A 228 -20.22 9.13 -1.95
N TYR A 229 -19.08 8.66 -1.47
CA TYR A 229 -18.93 8.12 -0.10
C TYR A 229 -18.20 9.06 0.86
N ALA A 230 -18.01 10.33 0.49
CA ALA A 230 -17.32 11.35 1.29
C ALA A 230 -17.87 11.48 2.72
N SER A 231 -19.19 11.38 2.90
CA SER A 231 -19.85 11.51 4.20
C SER A 231 -19.79 10.24 5.05
N CYS A 232 -19.38 9.10 4.48
CA CYS A 232 -19.25 7.86 5.23
C CYS A 232 -18.03 7.92 6.18
N PRO A 233 -18.04 7.14 7.27
CA PRO A 233 -16.81 6.81 7.99
C PRO A 233 -15.77 6.19 7.05
N ALA A 234 -14.48 6.40 7.31
CA ALA A 234 -13.38 5.97 6.43
C ALA A 234 -13.43 4.46 6.14
N HIS A 235 -13.79 3.66 7.14
CA HIS A 235 -13.93 2.21 6.97
C HIS A 235 -15.07 1.82 6.01
N GLN A 236 -16.21 2.51 6.07
CA GLN A 236 -17.32 2.26 5.16
C GLN A 236 -17.00 2.78 3.77
N ALA A 237 -16.39 3.96 3.65
CA ALA A 237 -15.99 4.51 2.36
C ALA A 237 -15.07 3.54 1.59
N GLY A 238 -14.03 3.02 2.24
CA GLY A 238 -13.13 2.05 1.62
C GLY A 238 -13.83 0.76 1.18
N GLN A 239 -14.71 0.21 2.02
CA GLN A 239 -15.50 -0.97 1.67
C GLN A 239 -16.43 -0.72 0.47
N ARG A 240 -17.11 0.43 0.44
CA ARG A 240 -18.01 0.81 -0.67
C ARG A 240 -17.27 1.02 -1.99
N VAL A 241 -16.05 1.57 -1.95
CA VAL A 241 -15.20 1.68 -3.16
C VAL A 241 -14.88 0.29 -3.72
N ILE A 242 -14.52 -0.67 -2.86
CA ILE A 242 -14.28 -2.05 -3.30
C ILE A 242 -15.55 -2.71 -3.86
N GLU A 243 -16.71 -2.49 -3.23
CA GLU A 243 -18.00 -2.98 -3.74
C GLU A 243 -18.31 -2.42 -5.14
N ASP A 244 -18.03 -1.13 -5.38
CA ASP A 244 -18.18 -0.50 -6.70
C ASP A 244 -17.22 -1.15 -7.74
N ILE A 245 -15.99 -1.46 -7.34
CA ILE A 245 -15.01 -2.15 -8.21
C ILE A 245 -15.51 -3.57 -8.54
N TYR A 246 -15.94 -4.37 -7.56
CA TYR A 246 -16.48 -5.71 -7.81
C TYR A 246 -17.73 -5.70 -8.68
N THR A 247 -18.59 -4.70 -8.48
CA THR A 247 -19.77 -4.51 -9.34
C THR A 247 -19.35 -4.21 -10.78
N PHE A 248 -18.34 -3.36 -10.97
CA PHE A 248 -17.81 -3.04 -12.29
C PHE A 248 -17.11 -4.22 -12.97
N THR A 249 -16.33 -5.01 -12.23
CA THR A 249 -15.56 -6.12 -12.81
C THR A 249 -16.43 -7.33 -13.16
N GLU A 250 -17.63 -7.44 -12.58
CA GLU A 250 -18.61 -8.51 -12.86
C GLU A 250 -18.01 -9.93 -12.69
N GLY A 251 -17.15 -10.09 -11.67
CA GLY A 251 -16.46 -11.35 -11.39
C GLY A 251 -15.32 -11.68 -12.36
N ALA A 252 -14.84 -10.72 -13.15
CA ALA A 252 -13.59 -10.86 -13.87
C ALA A 252 -12.42 -11.10 -12.89
N MET A 253 -11.41 -11.84 -13.35
CA MET A 253 -10.25 -12.17 -12.53
C MET A 253 -9.44 -10.91 -12.19
N GLN A 254 -9.20 -10.68 -10.91
CA GLN A 254 -8.30 -9.64 -10.43
C GLN A 254 -6.87 -9.92 -10.92
N LYS A 255 -6.28 -8.95 -11.61
CA LYS A 255 -4.92 -9.09 -12.18
C LYS A 255 -3.83 -8.58 -11.26
N ASP A 256 -4.13 -7.57 -10.45
CA ASP A 256 -3.18 -6.93 -9.55
C ASP A 256 -3.74 -6.68 -8.15
N ASP A 257 -2.85 -6.53 -7.19
CA ASP A 257 -3.23 -6.25 -5.81
C ASP A 257 -3.96 -4.90 -5.72
N MET A 258 -4.99 -4.83 -4.90
CA MET A 258 -5.77 -3.61 -4.70
C MET A 258 -5.57 -3.12 -3.29
N THR A 259 -4.85 -2.02 -3.14
CA THR A 259 -4.55 -1.45 -1.82
C THR A 259 -4.93 0.02 -1.76
N MET A 260 -5.56 0.41 -0.66
CA MET A 260 -5.89 1.81 -0.39
C MET A 260 -5.70 2.15 1.09
N VAL A 261 -5.37 3.42 1.33
CA VAL A 261 -5.40 4.04 2.64
C VAL A 261 -6.25 5.32 2.55
N ILE A 262 -7.22 5.45 3.45
CA ILE A 262 -8.08 6.62 3.58
C ILE A 262 -7.72 7.32 4.88
N VAL A 263 -7.45 8.61 4.79
CA VAL A 263 -7.31 9.53 5.93
C VAL A 263 -8.40 10.57 5.80
N LYS A 264 -9.35 10.57 6.73
CA LYS A 264 -10.45 11.54 6.79
C LYS A 264 -10.27 12.43 8.01
N ILE A 265 -10.14 13.73 7.77
CA ILE A 265 -9.95 14.72 8.84
C ILE A 265 -11.29 15.01 9.51
N HIS A 266 -11.30 15.04 10.84
CA HIS A 266 -12.46 15.36 11.65
C HIS A 266 -12.18 16.57 12.54
N GLN A 267 -13.22 17.26 12.97
CA GLN A 267 -13.12 18.20 14.09
C GLN A 267 -13.10 17.42 15.41
N GLU A 268 -12.19 17.78 16.31
CA GLU A 268 -12.37 17.45 17.72
C GLU A 268 -13.70 18.05 18.18
N THR A 269 -14.59 17.20 18.70
CA THR A 269 -15.83 17.63 19.35
C THR A 269 -15.58 17.79 20.84
#